data_AF-A0A5C1I921-F1
#
_entry.id   AF-A0A5C1I921-F1
#
_cell.length_a   1.000
_cell.length_b   1.000
_cell.length_c   1.000
_cell.angle_alpha   90.00
_cell.angle_beta   90.00
_cell.angle_gamma   90.00
#
_symmetry.space_group_name_H-M   'P 1'
#
loop_
_entity.id
_entity.type
_entity.pdbx_description
1 polymer ?
#
loop_
_entity_poly.entity_id
_entity_poly.type
_entity_poly.pdbx_seq_one_letter_code
_entity_poly.pdbx_strand_id
1 'polypeptide(L)'
;MKPFEIRVGQSQQLLRFEPQTQPNTFKIYAVDKAEDWLNREQARSVDLPPDGSLGTITVHTAHHFDFDGAGAFTGQDLSAMAAQIVLHPQFKTE
;
A
#
# COMPACT_ATOMS: atom_id res chain seq x y z
N MET A 1 -12.49 9.71 4.05
CA MET A 1 -11.92 9.49 2.71
C MET A 1 -12.60 8.27 2.11
N LYS A 2 -12.58 8.09 0.78
CA LYS A 2 -13.06 6.87 0.11
C LYS A 2 -11.86 5.99 -0.28
N PRO A 3 -12.02 4.67 -0.40
CA PRO A 3 -11.00 3.82 -1.00
C PRO A 3 -10.60 4.32 -2.40
N PHE A 4 -9.33 4.13 -2.75
CA PHE A 4 -8.79 4.45 -4.08
C PHE A 4 -7.72 3.44 -4.50
N GLU A 5 -7.34 3.45 -5.77
CA GLU A 5 -6.42 2.46 -6.33
C GLU A 5 -5.21 3.15 -6.96
N ILE A 6 -4.02 2.58 -6.75
CA ILE A 6 -2.75 3.08 -7.28
C ILE A 6 -1.96 1.92 -7.87
N ARG A 7 -1.27 2.17 -8.98
CA ARG A 7 -0.31 1.22 -9.58
C ARG A 7 1.09 1.46 -9.04
N VAL A 8 1.77 0.38 -8.65
CA VAL A 8 3.09 0.47 -8.00
C VAL A 8 4.09 -0.54 -8.58
N GLY A 9 5.36 -0.13 -8.58
CA GLY A 9 6.49 -0.95 -8.94
C GLY A 9 6.64 -1.15 -10.46
N GLN A 10 7.74 -1.80 -10.86
CA GLN A 10 8.03 -2.09 -12.27
C GLN A 10 6.98 -3.01 -12.92
N SER A 11 6.31 -3.82 -12.11
CA SER A 11 5.24 -4.72 -12.54
C SER A 11 3.86 -4.03 -12.64
N GLN A 12 3.76 -2.73 -12.32
CA GLN A 12 2.51 -1.96 -12.30
C GLN A 12 1.36 -2.65 -11.54
N GLN A 13 1.64 -3.18 -10.36
CA GLN A 13 0.64 -3.90 -9.58
C GLN A 13 -0.43 -2.93 -9.08
N LEU A 14 -1.70 -3.23 -9.33
CA LEU A 14 -2.82 -2.44 -8.83
C LEU A 14 -3.08 -2.75 -7.35
N LEU A 15 -2.92 -1.73 -6.53
CA LEU A 15 -3.16 -1.77 -5.10
C LEU A 15 -4.34 -0.90 -4.74
N ARG A 16 -5.19 -1.37 -3.83
CA ARG A 16 -6.29 -0.62 -3.26
C ARG A 16 -5.90 -0.13 -1.87
N PHE A 17 -6.09 1.17 -1.65
CA PHE A 17 -5.82 1.86 -0.41
C PHE A 17 -7.14 2.17 0.26
N GLU A 18 -7.38 1.55 1.41
CA GLU A 18 -8.57 1.81 2.22
C GLU A 18 -8.23 2.75 3.38
N PRO A 19 -8.83 3.96 3.41
CA PRO A 19 -8.57 4.91 4.47
C PRO A 19 -9.00 4.34 5.83
N GLN A 20 -8.12 4.52 6.80
CA GLN A 20 -8.36 4.13 8.18
C GLN A 20 -8.94 5.31 8.99
N THR A 21 -9.22 5.08 10.28
CA THR A 21 -9.73 6.12 11.18
C THR A 21 -8.69 7.23 11.40
N GLN A 22 -7.40 6.92 11.31
CA GLN A 22 -6.32 7.89 11.42
C GLN A 22 -6.13 8.67 10.11
N PRO A 23 -5.78 9.98 10.18
CA PRO A 23 -5.54 10.80 9.01
C PRO A 23 -4.35 10.28 8.21
N ASN A 24 -4.47 10.28 6.88
CA ASN A 24 -3.44 9.84 5.94
C ASN A 24 -2.90 8.42 6.19
N THR A 25 -3.67 7.58 6.89
CA THR A 25 -3.39 6.18 7.13
C THR A 25 -4.26 5.31 6.23
N PHE A 26 -3.64 4.36 5.53
CA PHE A 26 -4.29 3.52 4.53
C PHE A 26 -3.89 2.07 4.71
N LYS A 27 -4.88 1.19 4.75
CA LYS A 27 -4.66 -0.24 4.65
C LYS A 27 -4.59 -0.63 3.18
N ILE A 28 -3.58 -1.41 2.81
CA ILE A 28 -3.25 -1.72 1.42
C ILE A 28 -3.73 -3.14 1.11
N TYR A 29 -4.35 -3.32 -0.05
CA TYR A 29 -4.81 -4.61 -0.58
C TYR A 29 -4.38 -4.78 -2.04
N ALA A 30 -4.12 -6.01 -2.48
CA ALA A 30 -3.91 -6.31 -3.89
C ALA A 30 -5.26 -6.41 -4.62
N VAL A 31 -5.40 -5.75 -5.78
CA VAL A 31 -6.64 -5.78 -6.59
C VAL A 31 -6.58 -6.81 -7.70
N ASP A 32 -5.50 -6.81 -8.48
CA ASP A 32 -5.44 -7.53 -9.76
C ASP A 32 -5.42 -9.07 -9.65
N LYS A 33 -5.17 -9.61 -8.45
CA LYS A 33 -5.39 -11.01 -8.02
C LYS A 33 -4.68 -11.20 -6.68
N ALA A 34 -5.43 -11.27 -5.58
CA ALA A 34 -4.87 -11.61 -4.27
C ALA A 34 -4.06 -12.93 -4.32
N GLU A 35 -4.47 -13.91 -5.13
CA GLU A 35 -3.76 -15.19 -5.33
C GLU A 35 -2.40 -15.05 -6.03
N ASP A 36 -2.24 -14.18 -7.03
CA ASP A 36 -0.92 -13.94 -7.66
C ASP A 36 0.02 -13.23 -6.69
N TRP A 37 -0.52 -12.36 -5.84
CA TRP A 37 0.23 -11.72 -4.77
C TRP A 37 0.65 -12.73 -3.71
N LEU A 38 -0.32 -13.52 -3.21
CA LEU A 38 -0.11 -14.61 -2.26
C LEU A 38 0.93 -15.62 -2.77
N ASN A 39 0.88 -16.02 -4.04
CA ASN A 39 1.86 -16.93 -4.63
C ASN A 39 3.26 -16.32 -4.72
N ARG A 40 3.38 -15.02 -5.03
CA ARG A 40 4.68 -14.32 -5.13
C ARG A 40 5.29 -14.02 -3.76
N GLU A 41 4.44 -13.75 -2.78
CA GLU A 41 4.76 -13.48 -1.37
C GLU A 41 5.08 -14.77 -0.61
N GLN A 42 4.29 -15.83 -0.80
CA GLN A 42 4.61 -17.17 -0.28
C GLN A 42 5.92 -17.71 -0.90
N ALA A 43 6.17 -17.43 -2.18
CA ALA A 43 7.47 -17.72 -2.80
C ALA A 43 8.65 -16.94 -2.16
N ARG A 44 8.36 -15.87 -1.42
CA ARG A 44 9.30 -15.07 -0.64
C ARG A 44 9.22 -15.31 0.88
N SER A 45 8.41 -16.27 1.32
CA SER A 45 8.14 -16.57 2.74
C SER A 45 7.58 -15.37 3.53
N VAL A 46 6.70 -14.58 2.92
CA VAL A 46 6.00 -13.49 3.59
C VAL A 46 4.65 -14.00 4.11
N ASP A 47 4.44 -13.92 5.42
CA ASP A 47 3.18 -14.29 6.07
C ASP A 47 2.14 -13.20 5.84
N LEU A 48 1.20 -13.48 4.94
CA LEU A 48 0.08 -12.59 4.69
C LEU A 48 -1.04 -12.79 5.73
N PRO A 49 -1.60 -11.71 6.29
CA PRO A 49 -2.78 -11.79 7.13
C PRO A 49 -3.97 -12.44 6.38
N PRO A 50 -4.87 -13.12 7.10
CA PRO A 50 -5.99 -13.86 6.51
C PRO A 50 -7.04 -12.98 5.82
N ASP A 51 -7.02 -11.67 6.08
CA ASP A 51 -7.87 -10.68 5.41
C ASP A 51 -7.30 -10.22 4.06
N GLY A 52 -6.14 -10.75 3.65
CA GLY A 52 -5.48 -10.41 2.39
C GLY A 52 -4.91 -8.98 2.38
N SER A 53 -4.72 -8.37 3.54
CA SER A 53 -4.07 -7.06 3.64
C SER A 53 -2.56 -7.17 3.55
N LEU A 54 -1.95 -6.23 2.84
CA LEU A 54 -0.51 -6.22 2.56
C LEU A 54 0.26 -5.43 3.62
N GLY A 55 -0.47 -4.65 4.43
CA GLY A 55 0.06 -3.76 5.43
C GLY A 55 -0.74 -2.47 5.51
N THR A 56 -0.28 -1.57 6.37
CA THR A 56 -0.81 -0.24 6.60
C THR A 56 0.30 0.78 6.36
N ILE A 57 0.02 1.80 5.56
CA ILE A 57 0.91 2.93 5.35
C ILE A 57 0.31 4.20 5.95
N THR A 58 1.10 4.96 6.69
CA THR A 58 0.77 6.31 7.16
C THR A 58 1.68 7.28 6.44
N VAL A 59 1.11 8.20 5.66
CA VAL A 59 1.86 9.14 4.83
C VAL A 59 1.81 10.53 5.44
N HIS A 60 2.97 11.10 5.75
CA HIS A 60 3.09 12.49 6.22
C HIS A 60 3.49 13.41 5.07
N THR A 61 4.45 12.97 4.26
CA THR A 61 4.88 13.64 3.01
C THR A 61 5.31 12.61 1.97
N ALA A 62 5.64 13.06 0.75
CA ALA A 62 6.15 12.18 -0.31
C ALA A 62 7.41 11.38 0.10
N HIS A 63 8.19 11.89 1.06
CA HIS A 63 9.45 11.29 1.52
C HIS A 63 9.42 10.88 2.99
N HIS A 64 8.29 11.08 3.68
CA HIS A 64 8.14 10.73 5.09
C HIS A 64 6.84 9.95 5.26
N PHE A 65 7.00 8.65 5.52
CA PHE A 65 5.90 7.73 5.70
C PHE A 65 6.34 6.60 6.65
N ASP A 66 5.37 6.04 7.35
CA ASP A 66 5.51 4.85 8.16
C ASP A 66 4.79 3.70 7.46
N PHE A 67 5.41 2.52 7.43
CA PHE A 67 4.79 1.32 6.87
C PHE A 67 4.88 0.18 7.87
N ASP A 68 3.73 -0.39 8.19
CA ASP A 68 3.58 -1.57 9.03
C ASP A 68 2.91 -2.68 8.22
N GLY A 69 3.69 -3.64 7.75
CA GLY A 69 3.20 -4.70 6.88
C GLY A 69 4.21 -5.81 6.66
N ALA A 70 3.70 -6.94 6.19
CA ALA A 70 4.52 -8.10 5.89
C ALA A 70 5.30 -7.84 4.59
N GLY A 71 6.59 -7.50 4.71
CA GLY A 71 7.73 -7.73 3.78
C GLY A 71 7.66 -7.50 2.26
N ALA A 72 6.52 -7.13 1.68
CA ALA A 72 6.29 -7.29 0.25
C ALA A 72 6.84 -6.17 -0.63
N PHE A 73 6.86 -4.97 -0.08
CA PHE A 73 7.20 -3.75 -0.80
C PHE A 73 8.64 -3.36 -0.53
N THR A 74 9.38 -3.05 -1.59
CA THR A 74 10.71 -2.46 -1.42
C THR A 74 10.59 -1.02 -0.95
N GLY A 75 11.65 -0.45 -0.36
CA GLY A 75 11.65 0.97 0.02
C GLY A 75 11.37 1.91 -1.16
N GLN A 76 11.72 1.50 -2.39
CA GLN A 76 11.39 2.25 -3.61
C GLN A 76 9.90 2.18 -3.94
N ASP A 77 9.26 1.01 -3.78
CA ASP A 77 7.82 0.86 -3.97
C ASP A 77 7.04 1.73 -2.97
N LEU A 78 7.43 1.69 -1.69
CA LEU A 78 6.81 2.50 -0.65
C LEU A 78 6.99 4.00 -0.90
N SER A 79 8.18 4.42 -1.36
CA SER A 79 8.42 5.83 -1.72
C SER A 79 7.57 6.27 -2.91
N ALA A 80 7.43 5.41 -3.93
CA ALA A 80 6.57 5.68 -5.08
C ALA A 80 5.07 5.70 -4.70
N MET A 81 4.65 4.88 -3.74
CA MET A 81 3.31 4.94 -3.17
C MET A 81 3.06 6.25 -2.44
N ALA A 82 3.93 6.61 -1.50
CA ALA A 82 3.79 7.85 -0.73
C ALA A 82 3.70 9.07 -1.65
N ALA A 83 4.56 9.14 -2.68
CA ALA A 83 4.52 10.19 -3.70
C ALA A 83 3.18 10.25 -4.46
N GLN A 84 2.57 9.10 -4.79
CA GLN A 84 1.27 9.08 -5.46
C GLN A 84 0.11 9.40 -4.51
N ILE A 85 0.19 8.96 -3.24
CA ILE A 85 -0.81 9.24 -2.21
C ILE A 85 -0.90 10.73 -1.94
N VAL A 86 0.24 11.43 -1.79
CA VAL A 86 0.21 12.89 -1.54
C VAL A 86 -0.35 13.71 -2.71
N LEU A 87 -0.27 13.18 -3.93
CA LEU A 87 -0.87 13.79 -5.12
C LEU A 87 -2.37 13.48 -5.24
N HIS A 88 -2.87 12.52 -4.46
CA HIS A 88 -4.26 12.11 -4.53
C HIS A 88 -5.15 13.18 -3.88
N PRO A 89 -6.26 13.61 -4.51
CA PRO A 89 -7.09 14.73 -4.06
C PRO A 89 -7.76 14.51 -2.70
N GLN A 90 -7.69 13.30 -2.17
CA GLN A 90 -8.22 12.99 -0.85
C GLN A 90 -7.19 13.15 0.27
N PHE A 91 -5.89 13.19 -0.04
CA PHE A 91 -4.84 13.40 0.94
C PHE A 91 -5.02 14.77 1.60
N LYS A 92 -4.89 14.81 2.93
CA LYS A 92 -5.01 16.05 3.70
C LYS A 92 -3.64 16.39 4.23
N THR A 93 -3.00 17.41 3.64
CA THR A 93 -1.87 18.08 4.29
C THR A 93 -2.39 18.71 5.58
N GLU A 94 -1.85 18.28 6.72
CA GLU A 94 -2.01 19.02 7.99
C GLU A 94 -1.37 20.40 7.91
#